data_AF-A0A6A5HC55-F1
#
_entry.id   AF-A0A6A5HC55-F1
#
_cell.length_a   1.000
_cell.length_b   1.000
_cell.length_c   1.000
_cell.angle_alpha   90.00
_cell.angle_beta   90.00
_cell.angle_gamma   90.00
#
_symmetry.space_group_name_H-M   'P 1'
#
loop_
_entity.id
_entity.type
_entity.pdbx_description
1 polymer ?
#
loop_
_entity_poly.entity_id
_entity_poly.type
_entity_poly.pdbx_seq_one_letter_code
_entity_poly.pdbx_strand_id
1 'polypeptide(L)'
;MMEPEEVYRLSLCSHRMYSILTSSKLEIDAFHVRFSSRYIRVCITKSGKNSLIYFTYYKEFMDISQVIFRFLNLRAMFFFNLSFLPNDVFEIYNRIISLYSCPHIRWVFDLDQLWLEDLHEYLDIALAGKCHRLSFYNGTISRELLTELMDKTPVTTKLEITSNMPVEFQHPNAFKYKTIDYSEARWATLDDLKSVRNEWIVDLKSTNFDCHDINEFLKYWVNCDEAMLTRLTLQLKEDTVIDDIVLLDKLTVLLYYYKDLPHFVIKVKKITNEKLVVGHFEPKEDNRINFSVWSANEFPGVFDLLEMLEKIKELENELLRMEESEEVIDWREQNKRRREIPLEVEKLRRLMEEKDDFGFIYVS
;
A
#
# COMPACT_ATOMS: atom_id res chain seq x y z
N MET A 1 -27.49 -18.67 9.05
CA MET A 1 -27.15 -18.21 7.68
C MET A 1 -26.27 -19.29 7.08
N MET A 2 -26.52 -19.71 5.84
CA MET A 2 -25.79 -20.84 5.23
C MET A 2 -24.32 -20.52 5.01
N GLU A 3 -23.48 -21.51 5.29
CA GLU A 3 -22.05 -21.43 5.03
C GLU A 3 -21.78 -21.48 3.51
N PRO A 4 -20.72 -20.84 2.99
CA PRO A 4 -20.41 -20.83 1.56
C PRO A 4 -20.34 -22.21 0.89
N GLU A 5 -19.91 -23.23 1.64
CA GLU A 5 -19.92 -24.62 1.20
C GLU A 5 -21.35 -25.15 0.94
N GLU A 6 -22.27 -24.93 1.87
CA GLU A 6 -23.67 -25.38 1.76
C GLU A 6 -24.34 -24.69 0.58
N VAL A 7 -24.06 -23.40 0.40
CA VAL A 7 -24.52 -22.62 -0.76
C VAL A 7 -24.04 -23.29 -2.05
N TYR A 8 -22.75 -23.58 -2.17
CA TYR A 8 -22.22 -24.21 -3.37
C TYR A 8 -22.83 -25.60 -3.61
N ARG A 9 -22.94 -26.45 -2.57
CA ARG A 9 -23.58 -27.77 -2.68
C ARG A 9 -25.01 -27.68 -3.16
N LEU A 10 -25.82 -26.81 -2.55
CA LEU A 10 -27.20 -26.59 -2.96
C LEU A 10 -27.30 -26.11 -4.41
N SER A 11 -26.35 -25.27 -4.84
CA SER A 11 -26.26 -24.81 -6.22
C SER A 11 -25.99 -25.95 -7.23
N LEU A 12 -25.42 -27.07 -6.78
CA LEU A 12 -25.20 -28.26 -7.60
C LEU A 12 -26.41 -29.21 -7.59
N CYS A 13 -27.29 -29.15 -6.59
CA CYS A 13 -28.40 -30.10 -6.44
C CYS A 13 -29.47 -29.98 -7.53
N SER A 14 -29.74 -28.78 -8.05
CA SER A 14 -30.67 -28.59 -9.18
C SER A 14 -30.51 -27.23 -9.86
N HIS A 15 -30.92 -27.13 -11.12
CA HIS A 15 -30.98 -25.86 -11.85
C HIS A 15 -31.86 -24.80 -11.16
N ARG A 16 -32.98 -25.24 -10.54
CA ARG A 16 -33.87 -24.35 -9.79
C ARG A 16 -33.15 -23.75 -8.59
N MET A 17 -32.43 -24.56 -7.82
CA MET A 17 -31.69 -24.09 -6.64
C MET A 17 -30.55 -23.16 -7.03
N TYR A 18 -29.81 -23.51 -8.08
CA TYR A 18 -28.81 -22.62 -8.67
C TYR A 18 -29.42 -21.25 -8.99
N SER A 19 -30.53 -21.21 -9.74
CA SER A 19 -31.19 -19.96 -10.15
C SER A 19 -31.63 -19.11 -8.95
N ILE A 20 -32.16 -19.73 -7.90
CA ILE A 20 -32.55 -19.04 -6.65
C ILE A 20 -31.32 -18.41 -5.99
N LEU A 21 -30.27 -19.19 -5.76
CA LEU A 21 -29.06 -18.69 -5.07
C LEU A 21 -28.37 -17.58 -5.87
N THR A 22 -28.29 -17.73 -7.19
CA THR A 22 -27.70 -16.73 -8.10
C THR A 22 -28.48 -15.42 -8.08
N SER A 23 -29.81 -15.50 -7.95
CA SER A 23 -30.70 -14.33 -7.84
C SER A 23 -30.59 -13.64 -6.47
N SER A 24 -30.34 -14.42 -5.41
CA SER A 24 -30.19 -13.91 -4.05
C SER A 24 -28.88 -13.14 -3.81
N LYS A 25 -27.84 -13.34 -4.64
CA LYS A 25 -26.55 -12.60 -4.59
C LYS A 25 -26.01 -12.46 -3.16
N LEU A 26 -25.73 -13.59 -2.52
CA LEU A 26 -25.31 -13.63 -1.13
C LEU A 26 -24.08 -12.74 -0.89
N GLU A 27 -24.16 -11.83 0.07
CA GLU A 27 -23.06 -10.91 0.35
C GLU A 27 -21.88 -11.62 1.01
N ILE A 28 -20.67 -11.33 0.54
CA ILE A 28 -19.39 -11.78 1.11
C ILE A 28 -18.42 -10.60 1.14
N ASP A 29 -17.43 -10.66 2.02
CA ASP A 29 -16.44 -9.59 2.17
C ASP A 29 -15.36 -9.69 1.09
N ALA A 30 -14.91 -10.92 0.79
CA ALA A 30 -13.86 -11.17 -0.19
C ALA A 30 -13.96 -12.55 -0.84
N PHE A 31 -13.45 -12.62 -2.06
CA PHE A 31 -13.37 -13.84 -2.87
C PHE A 31 -11.96 -13.99 -3.43
N HIS A 32 -11.22 -15.01 -3.00
CA HIS A 32 -9.86 -15.25 -3.44
C HIS A 32 -9.76 -16.55 -4.22
N VAL A 33 -9.15 -16.50 -5.41
CA VAL A 33 -8.89 -17.69 -6.23
C VAL A 33 -7.39 -17.90 -6.31
N ARG A 34 -6.92 -19.09 -5.92
CA ARG A 34 -5.52 -19.50 -6.04
C ARG A 34 -5.38 -20.61 -7.06
N PHE A 35 -4.40 -20.45 -7.94
CA PHE A 35 -4.07 -21.41 -8.97
C PHE A 35 -2.81 -22.20 -8.62
N SER A 36 -2.84 -23.46 -8.98
CA SER A 36 -1.71 -24.38 -9.10
C SER A 36 -1.99 -25.28 -10.31
N SER A 37 -0.95 -25.80 -10.94
CA SER A 37 -1.04 -26.83 -11.98
C SER A 37 -1.66 -28.16 -11.49
N ARG A 38 -1.99 -28.28 -10.21
CA ARG A 38 -2.64 -29.47 -9.64
C ARG A 38 -3.97 -29.18 -8.93
N TYR A 39 -4.32 -27.92 -8.69
CA TYR A 39 -5.57 -27.59 -8.02
C TYR A 39 -5.92 -26.12 -8.17
N ILE A 40 -7.21 -25.82 -8.06
CA ILE A 40 -7.72 -24.48 -7.77
C ILE A 40 -8.26 -24.47 -6.36
N ARG A 41 -7.95 -23.40 -5.65
CA ARG A 41 -8.50 -23.14 -4.32
C ARG A 41 -9.26 -21.84 -4.33
N VAL A 42 -10.53 -21.91 -3.98
CA VAL A 42 -11.40 -20.76 -3.74
C VAL A 42 -11.51 -20.53 -2.24
N CYS A 43 -11.22 -19.32 -1.80
CA CYS A 43 -11.44 -18.86 -0.44
C CYS A 43 -12.53 -17.79 -0.44
N ILE A 44 -13.54 -17.97 0.40
CA ILE A 44 -14.64 -17.03 0.58
C ILE A 44 -14.56 -16.51 2.02
N THR A 45 -14.49 -15.19 2.17
CA THR A 45 -14.45 -14.54 3.49
C THR A 45 -15.79 -13.85 3.76
N LYS A 46 -16.36 -14.09 4.95
CA LYS A 46 -17.57 -13.41 5.42
C LYS A 46 -17.53 -13.20 6.92
N SER A 47 -17.72 -11.96 7.36
CA SER A 47 -17.69 -11.53 8.76
C SER A 47 -16.43 -12.04 9.49
N GLY A 48 -15.28 -11.94 8.80
CA GLY A 48 -13.98 -12.40 9.30
C GLY A 48 -13.77 -13.92 9.32
N LYS A 49 -14.77 -14.74 8.95
CA LYS A 49 -14.62 -16.19 8.81
C LYS A 49 -14.24 -16.56 7.38
N ASN A 50 -13.36 -17.55 7.23
CA ASN A 50 -12.90 -18.04 5.94
C ASN A 50 -13.45 -19.44 5.67
N SER A 51 -14.00 -19.65 4.48
CA SER A 51 -14.43 -20.94 3.96
C SER A 51 -13.59 -21.30 2.74
N LEU A 52 -13.11 -22.53 2.68
CA LEU A 52 -12.20 -22.98 1.62
C LEU A 52 -12.83 -24.10 0.80
N ILE A 53 -12.88 -23.90 -0.52
CA ILE A 53 -13.31 -24.89 -1.50
C ILE A 53 -12.11 -25.25 -2.37
N TYR A 54 -11.76 -26.52 -2.42
CA TYR A 54 -10.66 -27.05 -3.22
C TYR A 54 -11.20 -27.87 -4.38
N PHE A 55 -10.65 -27.59 -5.55
CA PHE A 55 -10.87 -28.32 -6.78
C PHE A 55 -9.52 -28.91 -7.19
N THR A 56 -9.35 -30.21 -7.11
CA THR A 56 -8.08 -30.88 -7.45
C THR A 56 -8.11 -31.35 -8.89
N TYR A 57 -7.07 -30.98 -9.65
CA TYR A 57 -6.82 -31.45 -11.01
C TYR A 57 -5.72 -32.51 -10.99
N TYR A 58 -6.00 -33.67 -11.57
CA TYR A 58 -5.03 -34.74 -11.70
C TYR A 58 -4.56 -34.80 -13.16
N LYS A 59 -3.42 -34.14 -13.46
CA LYS A 59 -2.71 -34.34 -14.74
C LYS A 59 -2.07 -35.74 -14.80
N GLU A 60 -1.79 -36.35 -13.64
CA GLU A 60 -1.28 -37.71 -13.46
C GLU A 60 -2.04 -38.43 -12.34
N PHE A 61 -2.17 -39.76 -12.45
CA PHE A 61 -2.80 -40.64 -11.46
C PHE A 61 -2.10 -40.51 -10.10
N MET A 62 -2.82 -40.04 -9.07
CA MET A 62 -2.36 -40.14 -7.68
C MET A 62 -2.71 -41.50 -7.08
N ASP A 63 -1.79 -42.03 -6.28
CA ASP A 63 -2.04 -43.17 -5.40
C ASP A 63 -3.05 -42.79 -4.29
N ILE A 64 -4.00 -43.70 -4.02
CA ILE A 64 -5.07 -43.57 -3.01
C ILE A 64 -4.51 -43.22 -1.63
N SER A 65 -3.32 -43.73 -1.29
CA SER A 65 -2.68 -43.43 0.00
C SER A 65 -2.29 -41.95 0.15
N GLN A 66 -1.89 -41.28 -0.93
CA GLN A 66 -1.57 -39.84 -0.91
C GLN A 66 -2.82 -38.97 -0.82
N VAL A 67 -3.92 -39.43 -1.44
CA VAL A 67 -5.23 -38.80 -1.34
C VAL A 67 -5.71 -38.85 0.12
N ILE A 68 -5.72 -40.03 0.74
CA ILE A 68 -6.17 -40.25 2.13
C ILE A 68 -5.34 -39.45 3.13
N PHE A 69 -4.00 -39.40 2.98
CA PHE A 69 -3.12 -38.65 3.89
C PHE A 69 -3.40 -37.14 3.88
N ARG A 70 -3.81 -36.58 2.74
CA ARG A 70 -4.19 -35.16 2.64
C ARG A 70 -5.60 -34.89 3.18
N PHE A 71 -6.53 -35.84 3.07
CA PHE A 71 -7.88 -35.74 3.65
C PHE A 71 -7.88 -35.73 5.19
N LEU A 72 -6.97 -36.45 5.84
CA LEU A 72 -6.97 -36.62 7.29
C LEU A 72 -6.45 -35.40 8.09
N ASN A 73 -5.78 -34.44 7.45
CA ASN A 73 -5.05 -33.38 8.15
C ASN A 73 -5.77 -32.01 8.28
N LEU A 74 -6.98 -31.81 7.72
CA LEU A 74 -7.54 -30.44 7.61
C LEU A 74 -9.03 -30.39 7.96
N ARG A 75 -9.35 -29.95 9.20
CA ARG A 75 -10.71 -29.88 9.78
C ARG A 75 -11.64 -28.79 9.18
N ALA A 76 -11.24 -28.07 8.14
CA ALA A 76 -12.00 -26.95 7.57
C ALA A 76 -11.80 -26.76 6.05
N MET A 77 -11.58 -27.85 5.29
CA MET A 77 -11.36 -27.81 3.85
C MET A 77 -12.24 -28.81 3.11
N PHE A 78 -12.87 -28.38 2.02
CA PHE A 78 -13.74 -29.21 1.21
C PHE A 78 -13.09 -29.52 -0.14
N PHE A 79 -12.92 -30.81 -0.43
CA PHE A 79 -12.31 -31.28 -1.66
C PHE A 79 -13.37 -31.80 -2.63
N PHE A 80 -13.41 -31.22 -3.82
CA PHE A 80 -14.06 -31.80 -4.98
C PHE A 80 -12.97 -32.41 -5.87
N ASN A 81 -12.86 -33.75 -5.83
CA ASN A 81 -12.02 -34.52 -6.74
C ASN A 81 -12.78 -34.66 -8.06
N LEU A 82 -12.68 -33.64 -8.91
CA LEU A 82 -13.25 -33.65 -10.25
C LEU A 82 -12.08 -33.55 -11.22
N SER A 83 -11.96 -34.49 -12.17
CA SER A 83 -11.01 -34.32 -13.27
C SER A 83 -11.61 -33.30 -14.23
N PHE A 84 -11.08 -32.07 -14.27
CA PHE A 84 -11.57 -30.99 -15.14
C PHE A 84 -10.41 -30.40 -15.98
N LEU A 85 -10.67 -30.04 -17.23
CA LEU A 85 -9.69 -29.38 -18.11
C LEU A 85 -9.45 -27.93 -17.65
N PRO A 86 -8.34 -27.28 -18.04
CA PRO A 86 -8.09 -25.86 -17.74
C PRO A 86 -9.26 -24.92 -18.10
N ASN A 87 -9.95 -25.16 -19.22
CA ASN A 87 -11.13 -24.39 -19.61
C ASN A 87 -12.31 -24.49 -18.62
N ASP A 88 -12.46 -25.62 -17.92
CA ASP A 88 -13.54 -25.83 -16.95
C ASP A 88 -13.32 -25.00 -15.68
N VAL A 89 -12.09 -24.54 -15.43
CA VAL A 89 -11.72 -23.69 -14.30
C VAL A 89 -12.44 -22.36 -14.36
N PHE A 90 -12.58 -21.79 -15.57
CA PHE A 90 -13.32 -20.56 -15.77
C PHE A 90 -14.81 -20.74 -15.50
N GLU A 91 -15.39 -21.87 -15.93
CA GLU A 91 -16.79 -22.19 -15.64
C GLU A 91 -17.02 -22.36 -14.14
N ILE A 92 -16.13 -23.06 -13.43
CA ILE A 92 -16.19 -23.21 -11.97
C ILE A 92 -16.12 -21.85 -11.29
N TYR A 93 -15.14 -21.01 -11.67
CA TYR A 93 -15.02 -19.66 -11.15
C TYR A 93 -16.31 -18.85 -11.37
N ASN A 94 -16.78 -18.76 -12.61
CA ASN A 94 -17.98 -18.00 -12.97
C ASN A 94 -19.22 -18.52 -12.24
N ARG A 95 -19.35 -19.84 -12.12
CA ARG A 95 -20.46 -20.46 -11.42
C ARG A 95 -20.45 -20.11 -9.95
N ILE A 96 -19.31 -20.18 -9.27
CA ILE A 96 -19.23 -19.85 -7.84
C ILE A 96 -19.42 -18.35 -7.62
N ILE A 97 -18.68 -17.49 -8.34
CA ILE A 97 -18.76 -16.04 -8.14
C ILE A 97 -20.16 -15.50 -8.46
N SER A 98 -20.90 -16.16 -9.36
CA SER A 98 -22.28 -15.77 -9.68
C SER A 98 -23.24 -15.89 -8.49
N LEU A 99 -22.94 -16.75 -7.50
CA LEU A 99 -23.76 -16.96 -6.30
C LEU A 99 -23.66 -15.80 -5.31
N TYR A 100 -22.64 -14.95 -5.45
CA TYR A 100 -22.30 -13.95 -4.45
C TYR A 100 -22.33 -12.52 -5.00
N SER A 101 -22.57 -11.57 -4.10
CA SER A 101 -22.20 -10.17 -4.28
C SER A 101 -20.89 -9.94 -3.54
N CYS A 102 -19.84 -9.52 -4.25
CA CYS A 102 -18.49 -9.43 -3.70
C CYS A 102 -17.83 -8.09 -4.06
N PRO A 103 -17.40 -7.29 -3.07
CA PRO A 103 -16.70 -6.04 -3.32
C PRO A 103 -15.19 -6.22 -3.57
N HIS A 104 -14.63 -7.40 -3.27
CA HIS A 104 -13.19 -7.65 -3.36
C HIS A 104 -12.86 -9.02 -3.94
N ILE A 105 -12.36 -9.04 -5.18
CA ILE A 105 -11.94 -10.26 -5.88
C ILE A 105 -10.43 -10.24 -6.06
N ARG A 106 -9.77 -11.27 -5.55
CA ARG A 106 -8.32 -11.43 -5.60
C ARG A 106 -7.95 -12.71 -6.34
N TRP A 107 -7.01 -12.58 -7.27
CA TRP A 107 -6.42 -13.70 -7.99
C TRP A 107 -4.99 -13.91 -7.50
N VAL A 108 -4.66 -15.15 -7.17
CA VAL A 108 -3.42 -15.54 -6.50
C VAL A 108 -2.69 -16.58 -7.34
N PHE A 109 -1.50 -16.23 -7.79
CA PHE A 109 -0.62 -17.06 -8.61
C PHE A 109 0.56 -17.51 -7.75
N ASP A 110 0.73 -18.82 -7.61
CA ASP A 110 1.87 -19.42 -6.92
C ASP A 110 2.83 -19.99 -7.97
N LEU A 111 3.92 -19.27 -8.25
CA LEU A 111 4.77 -19.56 -9.40
C LEU A 111 5.55 -20.88 -9.25
N ASP A 112 5.82 -21.32 -8.03
CA ASP A 112 6.43 -22.63 -7.77
C ASP A 112 5.51 -23.80 -8.12
N GLN A 113 4.20 -23.53 -8.20
CA GLN A 113 3.18 -24.55 -8.39
C GLN A 113 2.45 -24.42 -9.73
N LEU A 114 2.86 -23.48 -10.60
CA LEU A 114 2.22 -23.18 -11.88
C LEU A 114 3.19 -23.37 -13.04
N TRP A 115 2.75 -24.09 -14.06
CA TRP A 115 3.42 -24.14 -15.35
C TRP A 115 3.16 -22.82 -16.08
N LEU A 116 4.11 -22.41 -16.91
CA LEU A 116 4.06 -21.10 -17.57
C LEU A 116 2.85 -20.99 -18.51
N GLU A 117 2.50 -22.06 -19.24
CA GLU A 117 1.35 -22.05 -20.14
C GLU A 117 0.03 -21.86 -19.36
N ASP A 118 -0.13 -22.59 -18.26
CA ASP A 118 -1.30 -22.46 -17.37
C ASP A 118 -1.41 -21.04 -16.80
N LEU A 119 -0.28 -20.39 -16.52
CA LEU A 119 -0.24 -19.03 -15.96
C LEU A 119 -0.82 -18.01 -16.94
N HIS A 120 -0.41 -18.02 -18.21
CA HIS A 120 -0.94 -17.07 -19.19
C HIS A 120 -2.45 -17.23 -19.39
N GLU A 121 -2.94 -18.47 -19.46
CA GLU A 121 -4.38 -18.75 -19.59
C GLU A 121 -5.17 -18.21 -18.39
N TYR A 122 -4.70 -18.48 -17.16
CA TYR A 122 -5.36 -17.99 -15.95
C TYR A 122 -5.24 -16.46 -15.78
N LEU A 123 -4.15 -15.85 -16.25
CA LEU A 123 -3.99 -14.41 -16.23
C LEU A 123 -4.98 -13.73 -17.19
N ASP A 124 -5.10 -14.23 -18.42
CA ASP A 124 -6.05 -13.69 -19.40
C ASP A 124 -7.50 -13.83 -18.89
N ILE A 125 -7.82 -14.94 -18.24
CA ILE A 125 -9.11 -15.14 -17.55
C ILE A 125 -9.34 -14.10 -16.44
N ALA A 126 -8.33 -13.89 -15.58
CA ALA A 126 -8.42 -12.94 -14.47
C ALA A 126 -8.70 -11.52 -14.98
N LEU A 127 -8.02 -11.13 -16.05
CA LEU A 127 -8.10 -9.81 -16.66
C LEU A 127 -9.38 -9.59 -17.48
N ALA A 128 -9.94 -10.64 -18.08
CA ALA A 128 -11.24 -10.58 -18.75
C ALA A 128 -12.42 -10.46 -17.76
N GLY A 129 -12.23 -10.92 -16.51
CA GLY A 129 -13.22 -10.88 -15.45
C GLY A 129 -13.13 -9.64 -14.55
N LYS A 130 -13.91 -9.66 -13.46
CA LYS A 130 -13.75 -8.69 -12.37
C LYS A 130 -12.53 -9.06 -11.53
N CYS A 131 -11.48 -8.25 -11.58
CA CYS A 131 -10.28 -8.42 -10.78
C CYS A 131 -9.93 -7.13 -10.02
N HIS A 132 -9.91 -7.20 -8.70
CA HIS A 132 -9.54 -6.07 -7.85
C HIS A 132 -8.09 -6.15 -7.35
N ARG A 133 -7.52 -7.36 -7.28
CA ARG A 133 -6.14 -7.59 -6.85
C ARG A 133 -5.53 -8.80 -7.55
N LEU A 134 -4.32 -8.62 -8.06
CA LEU A 134 -3.45 -9.68 -8.54
C LEU A 134 -2.31 -9.86 -7.54
N SER A 135 -2.03 -11.11 -7.18
CA SER A 135 -0.98 -11.45 -6.24
C SER A 135 -0.12 -12.59 -6.77
N PHE A 136 1.19 -12.37 -6.85
CA PHE A 136 2.17 -13.34 -7.29
C PHE A 136 3.09 -13.71 -6.12
N TYR A 137 3.16 -15.00 -5.81
CA TYR A 137 3.91 -15.55 -4.68
C TYR A 137 4.84 -16.64 -5.12
N ASN A 138 5.94 -16.77 -4.36
CA ASN A 138 6.96 -17.81 -4.54
C ASN A 138 7.53 -17.84 -5.96
N GLY A 139 8.53 -18.69 -6.19
CA GLY A 139 9.20 -18.78 -7.48
C GLY A 139 9.80 -17.48 -7.99
N THR A 140 10.07 -17.45 -9.29
CA THR A 140 10.71 -16.32 -9.98
C THR A 140 9.84 -15.88 -11.14
N ILE A 141 9.56 -14.57 -11.22
CA ILE A 141 8.90 -13.97 -12.38
C ILE A 141 9.98 -13.44 -13.34
N SER A 142 9.93 -13.86 -14.61
CA SER A 142 10.89 -13.35 -15.60
C SER A 142 10.58 -11.89 -15.94
N ARG A 143 11.56 -11.18 -16.51
CA ARG A 143 11.38 -9.80 -16.96
C ARG A 143 10.27 -9.71 -18.01
N GLU A 144 10.23 -10.68 -18.93
CA GLU A 144 9.26 -10.73 -20.03
C GLU A 144 7.84 -10.91 -19.48
N LEU A 145 7.64 -11.88 -18.57
CA LEU A 145 6.34 -12.12 -17.97
C LEU A 145 5.88 -10.92 -17.11
N LEU A 146 6.80 -10.31 -16.35
CA LEU A 146 6.49 -9.14 -15.54
C LEU A 146 6.09 -7.92 -16.41
N THR A 147 6.77 -7.75 -17.54
CA THR A 147 6.45 -6.69 -18.52
C THR A 147 5.06 -6.93 -19.12
N GLU A 148 4.80 -8.13 -19.62
CA GLU A 148 3.49 -8.49 -20.17
C GLU A 148 2.36 -8.29 -19.15
N LEU A 149 2.59 -8.73 -17.91
CA LEU A 149 1.66 -8.54 -16.80
C LEU A 149 1.32 -7.06 -16.62
N MET A 150 2.32 -6.18 -16.56
CA MET A 150 2.10 -4.76 -16.32
C MET A 150 1.54 -4.00 -17.54
N ASP A 151 1.77 -4.50 -18.76
CA ASP A 151 1.17 -3.99 -19.99
C ASP A 151 -0.33 -4.30 -20.06
N LYS A 152 -0.73 -5.52 -19.67
CA LYS A 152 -2.11 -5.97 -19.73
C LYS A 152 -2.95 -5.54 -18.50
N THR A 153 -2.33 -5.38 -17.34
CA THR A 153 -3.06 -5.12 -16.08
C THR A 153 -3.52 -3.66 -15.97
N PRO A 154 -4.83 -3.41 -15.78
CA PRO A 154 -5.32 -2.07 -15.52
C PRO A 154 -4.71 -1.45 -14.26
N VAL A 155 -4.33 -0.17 -14.34
CA VAL A 155 -3.78 0.59 -13.20
C VAL A 155 -4.74 0.74 -12.00
N THR A 156 -6.02 0.46 -12.21
CA THR A 156 -7.04 0.43 -11.15
C THR A 156 -6.98 -0.83 -10.28
N THR A 157 -6.28 -1.88 -10.74
CA THR A 157 -6.06 -3.13 -10.02
C THR A 157 -4.97 -2.97 -8.97
N LYS A 158 -5.11 -3.63 -7.81
CA LYS A 158 -4.04 -3.74 -6.82
C LYS A 158 -3.03 -4.80 -7.25
N LEU A 159 -1.76 -4.48 -7.22
CA LEU A 159 -0.69 -5.38 -7.63
C LEU A 159 0.18 -5.76 -6.44
N GLU A 160 0.42 -7.05 -6.27
CA GLU A 160 1.31 -7.57 -5.23
C GLU A 160 2.22 -8.62 -5.86
N ILE A 161 3.52 -8.39 -5.78
CA ILE A 161 4.54 -9.28 -6.31
C ILE A 161 5.54 -9.55 -5.21
N THR A 162 5.35 -10.71 -4.59
CA THR A 162 6.23 -11.21 -3.54
C THR A 162 7.17 -12.32 -4.02
N SER A 163 6.94 -12.81 -5.24
CA SER A 163 7.87 -13.64 -6.01
C SER A 163 9.19 -12.91 -6.27
N ASN A 164 10.25 -13.68 -6.53
CA ASN A 164 11.54 -13.11 -6.90
C ASN A 164 11.42 -12.37 -8.24
N MET A 165 11.84 -11.11 -8.26
CA MET A 165 11.83 -10.27 -9.46
C MET A 165 13.25 -9.96 -9.94
N PRO A 166 13.45 -9.61 -11.22
CA PRO A 166 14.73 -9.11 -11.70
C PRO A 166 15.15 -7.83 -10.96
N VAL A 167 16.41 -7.76 -10.53
CA VAL A 167 16.98 -6.62 -9.78
C VAL A 167 17.18 -5.37 -10.65
N GLU A 168 17.15 -5.51 -11.98
CA GLU A 168 17.24 -4.41 -12.94
C GLU A 168 15.93 -4.27 -13.72
N PHE A 169 14.79 -4.30 -13.02
CA PHE A 169 13.49 -4.15 -13.66
C PHE A 169 13.12 -2.67 -13.78
N GLN A 170 12.49 -2.29 -14.88
CA GLN A 170 11.91 -0.96 -15.03
C GLN A 170 10.68 -1.06 -15.91
N HIS A 171 9.61 -0.39 -15.50
CA HIS A 171 8.39 -0.35 -16.29
C HIS A 171 7.60 0.94 -16.05
N PRO A 172 7.06 1.60 -17.10
CA PRO A 172 6.33 2.86 -16.96
C PRO A 172 5.08 2.79 -16.07
N ASN A 173 4.53 1.60 -15.83
CA ASN A 173 3.35 1.39 -14.99
C ASN A 173 3.69 0.88 -13.59
N ALA A 174 4.95 0.58 -13.26
CA ALA A 174 5.28 -0.14 -12.03
C ALA A 174 4.82 0.59 -10.75
N PHE A 175 4.79 1.92 -10.78
CA PHE A 175 4.30 2.75 -9.69
C PHE A 175 2.92 3.34 -9.94
N LYS A 176 2.19 2.91 -10.99
CA LYS A 176 0.90 3.46 -11.40
C LYS A 176 -0.33 2.76 -10.83
N TYR A 177 -0.15 1.72 -10.02
CA TYR A 177 -1.27 0.94 -9.48
C TYR A 177 -1.78 1.51 -8.16
N LYS A 178 -3.08 1.36 -7.90
CA LYS A 178 -3.73 1.85 -6.67
C LYS A 178 -3.07 1.38 -5.38
N THR A 179 -2.57 0.15 -5.40
CA THR A 179 -1.80 -0.44 -4.31
C THR A 179 -0.71 -1.28 -4.94
N ILE A 180 0.53 -1.05 -4.54
CA ILE A 180 1.69 -1.87 -4.92
C ILE A 180 2.32 -2.48 -3.67
N ASP A 181 2.65 -3.76 -3.76
CA ASP A 181 3.47 -4.49 -2.78
C ASP A 181 4.56 -5.24 -3.54
N TYR A 182 5.81 -4.80 -3.41
CA TYR A 182 6.97 -5.44 -4.01
C TYR A 182 7.88 -5.99 -2.93
N SER A 183 8.11 -7.31 -2.94
CA SER A 183 9.12 -7.91 -2.06
C SER A 183 10.53 -7.50 -2.47
N GLU A 184 10.82 -7.48 -3.78
CA GLU A 184 12.08 -7.03 -4.35
C GLU A 184 11.87 -5.67 -5.04
N ALA A 185 12.44 -4.62 -4.46
CA ALA A 185 12.28 -3.24 -4.93
C ALA A 185 13.62 -2.49 -5.03
N ARG A 186 14.75 -3.19 -5.08
CA ARG A 186 16.09 -2.57 -5.24
C ARG A 186 16.28 -1.88 -6.59
N TRP A 187 15.47 -2.25 -7.57
CA TRP A 187 15.39 -1.60 -8.88
C TRP A 187 14.69 -0.24 -8.84
N ALA A 188 13.87 0.02 -7.81
CA ALA A 188 13.09 1.25 -7.72
C ALA A 188 14.01 2.45 -7.46
N THR A 189 13.74 3.54 -8.18
CA THR A 189 14.47 4.79 -8.04
C THR A 189 13.68 5.80 -7.21
N LEU A 190 14.36 6.86 -6.76
CA LEU A 190 13.71 7.97 -6.09
C LEU A 190 12.69 8.67 -7.01
N ASP A 191 12.97 8.73 -8.32
CA ASP A 191 12.06 9.31 -9.31
C ASP A 191 10.80 8.47 -9.48
N ASP A 192 10.91 7.14 -9.41
CA ASP A 192 9.75 6.24 -9.41
C ASP A 192 8.86 6.52 -8.20
N LEU A 193 9.45 6.66 -7.01
CA LEU A 193 8.72 6.98 -5.78
C LEU A 193 8.07 8.38 -5.85
N LYS A 194 8.77 9.37 -6.43
CA LYS A 194 8.26 10.72 -6.68
C LYS A 194 7.15 10.76 -7.73
N SER A 195 7.02 9.72 -8.57
CA SER A 195 5.98 9.64 -9.60
C SER A 195 4.60 9.17 -9.09
N VAL A 196 4.53 8.67 -7.85
CA VAL A 196 3.31 8.15 -7.24
C VAL A 196 2.26 9.25 -7.09
N ARG A 197 1.01 8.97 -7.46
CA ARG A 197 -0.13 9.91 -7.43
C ARG A 197 -1.42 9.24 -7.02
N ASN A 198 -2.46 10.02 -6.72
CA ASN A 198 -3.83 9.54 -6.48
C ASN A 198 -3.99 8.70 -5.20
N GLU A 199 -3.35 9.13 -4.12
CA GLU A 199 -3.60 8.58 -2.77
C GLU A 199 -3.24 7.09 -2.65
N TRP A 200 -2.28 6.62 -3.45
CA TRP A 200 -1.90 5.21 -3.52
C TRP A 200 -1.22 4.70 -2.25
N ILE A 201 -1.21 3.37 -2.13
CA ILE A 201 -0.51 2.65 -1.07
C ILE A 201 0.70 1.95 -1.69
N VAL A 202 1.88 2.21 -1.14
CA VAL A 202 3.14 1.70 -1.65
C VAL A 202 3.84 0.91 -0.55
N ASP A 203 4.08 -0.37 -0.78
CA ASP A 203 4.79 -1.25 0.15
C ASP A 203 6.03 -1.86 -0.55
N LEU A 204 7.25 -1.52 -0.12
CA LEU A 204 8.52 -1.93 -0.75
C LEU A 204 9.43 -2.64 0.28
N LYS A 205 9.60 -3.96 0.18
CA LYS A 205 10.26 -4.73 1.28
C LYS A 205 11.77 -4.86 1.18
N SER A 206 12.38 -4.64 0.02
CA SER A 206 13.84 -4.67 -0.12
C SER A 206 14.22 -3.56 -1.08
N THR A 207 14.85 -2.50 -0.58
CA THR A 207 15.16 -1.31 -1.38
C THR A 207 16.65 -0.97 -1.29
N ASN A 208 17.08 -0.04 -2.13
CA ASN A 208 18.41 0.57 -2.04
C ASN A 208 18.37 1.97 -1.39
N PHE A 209 17.21 2.38 -0.86
CA PHE A 209 17.04 3.71 -0.27
C PHE A 209 17.75 3.82 1.08
N ASP A 210 18.47 4.92 1.26
CA ASP A 210 19.04 5.32 2.54
C ASP A 210 18.33 6.56 3.11
N CYS A 211 18.79 7.07 4.27
CA CYS A 211 18.21 8.26 4.90
C CYS A 211 18.25 9.51 4.01
N HIS A 212 19.24 9.64 3.11
CA HIS A 212 19.33 10.78 2.20
C HIS A 212 18.24 10.71 1.14
N ASP A 213 18.03 9.53 0.53
CA ASP A 213 16.95 9.32 -0.43
C ASP A 213 15.58 9.61 0.18
N ILE A 214 15.37 9.17 1.43
CA ILE A 214 14.12 9.42 2.16
C ILE A 214 13.94 10.92 2.45
N ASN A 215 14.98 11.61 2.91
CA ASN A 215 14.92 13.05 3.12
C ASN A 215 14.58 13.81 1.82
N GLU A 216 15.19 13.44 0.69
CA GLU A 216 14.90 14.03 -0.62
C GLU A 216 13.48 13.71 -1.11
N PHE A 217 12.96 12.51 -0.81
CA PHE A 217 11.55 12.18 -1.04
C PHE A 217 10.62 13.07 -0.18
N LEU A 218 10.88 13.21 1.11
CA LEU A 218 10.05 14.01 2.02
C LEU A 218 10.06 15.49 1.63
N LYS A 219 11.22 16.05 1.27
CA LYS A 219 11.34 17.40 0.70
C LYS A 219 10.48 17.57 -0.54
N TYR A 220 10.48 16.58 -1.44
CA TYR A 220 9.60 16.61 -2.61
C TYR A 220 8.12 16.57 -2.22
N TRP A 221 7.74 15.65 -1.33
CA TRP A 221 6.37 15.49 -0.86
C TRP A 221 5.81 16.78 -0.23
N VAL A 222 6.59 17.45 0.62
CA VAL A 222 6.21 18.72 1.27
C VAL A 222 5.90 19.83 0.26
N ASN A 223 6.58 19.84 -0.89
CA ASN A 223 6.41 20.86 -1.91
C ASN A 223 5.48 20.42 -3.07
N CYS A 224 4.95 19.20 -3.03
CA CYS A 224 4.05 18.67 -4.05
C CYS A 224 2.66 19.28 -3.88
N ASP A 225 2.02 19.66 -4.98
CA ASP A 225 0.67 20.24 -5.00
C ASP A 225 -0.43 19.23 -5.35
N GLU A 226 -0.04 17.96 -5.52
CA GLU A 226 -0.94 16.83 -5.76
C GLU A 226 -0.85 15.82 -4.61
N ALA A 227 -1.97 15.17 -4.27
CA ALA A 227 -1.92 14.07 -3.31
C ALA A 227 -1.20 12.87 -3.91
N MET A 228 -0.01 12.59 -3.38
CA MET A 228 0.83 11.50 -3.83
C MET A 228 0.32 10.14 -3.33
N LEU A 229 0.34 9.94 -2.01
CA LEU A 229 0.06 8.66 -1.38
C LEU A 229 -0.65 8.84 -0.04
N THR A 230 -1.29 7.77 0.42
CA THR A 230 -1.86 7.68 1.79
C THR A 230 -0.95 6.90 2.73
N ARG A 231 -0.16 5.96 2.18
CA ARG A 231 0.78 5.15 2.95
C ARG A 231 1.96 4.73 2.08
N LEU A 232 3.15 4.89 2.63
CA LEU A 232 4.40 4.32 2.15
C LEU A 232 4.99 3.46 3.26
N THR A 233 5.16 2.17 2.99
CA THR A 233 5.98 1.29 3.82
C THR A 233 7.21 0.93 3.01
N LEU A 234 8.40 1.14 3.55
CA LEU A 234 9.60 0.63 2.90
C LEU A 234 10.62 0.10 3.89
N GLN A 235 11.39 -0.89 3.46
CA GLN A 235 12.58 -1.34 4.15
C GLN A 235 13.78 -0.57 3.60
N LEU A 236 14.52 0.13 4.47
CA LEU A 236 15.76 0.78 4.07
C LEU A 236 16.78 -0.26 3.59
N LYS A 237 17.77 0.22 2.83
CA LYS A 237 18.93 -0.57 2.42
C LYS A 237 19.56 -1.27 3.62
N GLU A 238 20.00 -2.51 3.41
CA GLU A 238 20.73 -3.29 4.42
C GLU A 238 21.90 -2.48 5.01
N ASP A 239 22.12 -2.62 6.32
CA ASP A 239 23.11 -1.88 7.11
C ASP A 239 22.90 -0.36 7.25
N THR A 240 21.78 0.20 6.75
CA THR A 240 21.45 1.61 7.01
C THR A 240 21.20 1.83 8.50
N VAL A 241 21.85 2.84 9.08
CA VAL A 241 21.55 3.33 10.42
C VAL A 241 20.70 4.57 10.28
N ILE A 242 19.58 4.62 11.00
CA ILE A 242 18.67 5.77 10.98
C ILE A 242 19.37 6.96 11.65
N ASP A 243 19.61 8.00 10.85
CA ASP A 243 20.21 9.26 11.28
C ASP A 243 19.16 10.38 11.17
N ASP A 244 18.73 10.90 12.31
CA ASP A 244 17.73 11.96 12.39
C ASP A 244 18.25 13.29 11.84
N ILE A 245 19.53 13.60 11.98
CA ILE A 245 20.14 14.80 11.40
C ILE A 245 20.01 14.78 9.88
N VAL A 246 20.29 13.62 9.26
CA VAL A 246 20.17 13.46 7.80
C VAL A 246 18.69 13.47 7.37
N LEU A 247 17.82 12.77 8.09
CA LEU A 247 16.40 12.68 7.76
C LEU A 247 15.67 14.01 7.85
N LEU A 248 16.03 14.86 8.83
CA LEU A 248 15.34 16.10 9.14
C LEU A 248 15.96 17.33 8.44
N ASP A 249 17.08 17.17 7.71
CA ASP A 249 17.76 18.28 7.04
C ASP A 249 16.78 19.12 6.21
N LYS A 250 16.72 20.42 6.54
CA LYS A 250 15.89 21.46 5.88
C LYS A 250 14.38 21.19 5.90
N LEU A 251 13.90 20.30 6.75
CA LEU A 251 12.48 20.08 6.99
C LEU A 251 12.04 20.84 8.25
N THR A 252 10.80 21.32 8.23
CA THR A 252 10.12 21.85 9.42
C THR A 252 9.28 20.72 10.00
N VAL A 253 9.64 20.21 11.18
CA VAL A 253 9.04 19.00 11.75
C VAL A 253 8.66 19.16 13.23
N LEU A 254 7.63 18.41 13.65
CA LEU A 254 7.38 18.09 15.05
C LEU A 254 7.97 16.71 15.35
N LEU A 255 9.01 16.66 16.18
CA LEU A 255 9.78 15.45 16.48
C LEU A 255 9.41 14.92 17.87
N TYR A 256 9.35 13.62 18.04
CA TYR A 256 9.29 12.95 19.33
C TYR A 256 9.99 11.60 19.25
N TYR A 257 10.39 11.04 20.38
CA TYR A 257 11.04 9.74 20.42
C TYR A 257 10.12 8.68 20.98
N TYR A 258 10.04 7.55 20.28
CA TYR A 258 9.37 6.36 20.75
C TYR A 258 10.35 5.19 20.68
N LYS A 259 10.64 4.58 21.83
CA LYS A 259 11.67 3.54 21.96
C LYS A 259 13.01 3.93 21.32
N ASP A 260 13.47 5.14 21.62
CA ASP A 260 14.73 5.71 21.12
C ASP A 260 14.80 5.91 19.59
N LEU A 261 13.68 5.76 18.88
CA LEU A 261 13.58 6.03 17.44
C LEU A 261 12.91 7.38 17.17
N PRO A 262 13.38 8.15 16.16
CA PRO A 262 12.86 9.48 15.86
C PRO A 262 11.55 9.38 15.06
N HIS A 263 10.43 9.65 15.69
CA HIS A 263 9.15 9.82 15.02
C HIS A 263 8.91 11.29 14.76
N PHE A 264 8.44 11.63 13.56
CA PHE A 264 8.18 13.03 13.27
C PHE A 264 7.00 13.25 12.35
N VAL A 265 6.42 14.44 12.48
CA VAL A 265 5.29 14.89 11.68
C VAL A 265 5.71 16.08 10.83
N ILE A 266 5.31 16.06 9.56
CA ILE A 266 5.50 17.13 8.57
C ILE A 266 4.17 17.49 7.94
N LYS A 267 4.09 18.65 7.29
CA LYS A 267 2.95 18.99 6.44
C LYS A 267 3.37 19.45 5.06
N VAL A 268 2.43 19.41 4.11
CA VAL A 268 2.59 20.04 2.80
C VAL A 268 2.51 21.57 2.94
N LYS A 269 3.30 22.29 2.14
CA LYS A 269 3.29 23.77 2.15
C LYS A 269 2.11 24.35 1.40
N LYS A 270 1.74 23.74 0.27
CA LYS A 270 0.68 24.24 -0.61
C LYS A 270 -0.54 23.34 -0.47
N ILE A 271 -1.55 23.85 0.23
CA ILE A 271 -2.82 23.14 0.44
C ILE A 271 -3.72 23.35 -0.79
N THR A 272 -3.42 22.65 -1.87
CA THR A 272 -4.33 22.52 -3.03
C THR A 272 -5.29 21.36 -2.86
N ASN A 273 -4.94 20.38 -2.03
CA ASN A 273 -5.78 19.26 -1.66
C ASN A 273 -6.05 19.29 -0.15
N GLU A 274 -7.26 19.65 0.25
CA GLU A 274 -7.66 19.78 1.67
C GLU A 274 -7.69 18.44 2.43
N LYS A 275 -7.49 17.30 1.73
CA LYS A 275 -7.70 15.97 2.31
C LYS A 275 -6.47 15.29 2.90
N LEU A 276 -5.27 15.54 2.39
CA LEU A 276 -4.07 14.78 2.76
C LEU A 276 -2.88 15.72 2.89
N VAL A 277 -2.73 16.30 4.08
CA VAL A 277 -1.84 17.44 4.30
C VAL A 277 -0.83 17.22 5.42
N VAL A 278 -1.03 16.21 6.27
CA VAL A 278 -0.13 15.85 7.38
C VAL A 278 0.50 14.50 7.13
N GLY A 279 1.83 14.41 7.18
CA GLY A 279 2.59 13.17 7.04
C GLY A 279 3.25 12.78 8.35
N HIS A 280 3.03 11.56 8.82
CA HIS A 280 3.67 10.97 10.00
C HIS A 280 4.69 9.92 9.58
N PHE A 281 5.95 10.15 9.94
CA PHE A 281 7.07 9.26 9.73
C PHE A 281 7.34 8.45 11.00
N GLU A 282 7.27 7.14 10.86
CA GLU A 282 7.45 6.15 11.91
C GLU A 282 8.50 5.12 11.46
N PRO A 283 9.74 5.22 11.94
CA PRO A 283 10.73 4.17 11.79
C PRO A 283 10.47 3.02 12.77
N LYS A 284 10.98 1.83 12.43
CA LYS A 284 10.91 0.60 13.23
C LYS A 284 12.32 0.08 13.51
N GLU A 285 12.42 -0.72 14.56
CA GLU A 285 13.68 -1.36 14.99
C GLU A 285 14.31 -2.26 13.89
N ASP A 286 13.49 -2.75 12.96
CA ASP A 286 13.94 -3.58 11.83
C ASP A 286 14.32 -2.76 10.58
N ASN A 287 14.60 -1.45 10.71
CA ASN A 287 14.90 -0.53 9.60
C ASN A 287 13.76 -0.35 8.59
N ARG A 288 12.55 -0.75 8.96
CA ARG A 288 11.34 -0.44 8.20
C ARG A 288 10.86 0.95 8.54
N ILE A 289 10.43 1.68 7.54
CA ILE A 289 9.79 2.98 7.65
C ILE A 289 8.32 2.84 7.27
N ASN A 290 7.46 3.41 8.10
CA ASN A 290 6.08 3.71 7.77
C ASN A 290 5.96 5.24 7.61
N PHE A 291 5.46 5.69 6.48
CA PHE A 291 5.05 7.06 6.27
C PHE A 291 3.57 7.09 5.94
N SER A 292 2.75 7.64 6.84
CA SER A 292 1.30 7.69 6.70
C SER A 292 0.85 9.13 6.51
N VAL A 293 -0.09 9.36 5.61
CA VAL A 293 -0.58 10.71 5.27
C VAL A 293 -2.06 10.84 5.57
N TRP A 294 -2.41 11.90 6.28
CA TRP A 294 -3.71 12.12 6.91
C TRP A 294 -4.27 13.51 6.59
N SER A 295 -5.58 13.67 6.82
CA SER A 295 -6.23 14.98 6.74
C SER A 295 -5.90 15.85 7.95
N ALA A 296 -5.98 17.18 7.81
CA ALA A 296 -5.83 18.11 8.94
C ALA A 296 -6.87 17.86 10.06
N ASN A 297 -8.04 17.31 9.69
CA ASN A 297 -9.14 17.06 10.62
C ASN A 297 -8.92 15.84 11.53
N GLU A 298 -8.03 14.93 11.17
CA GLU A 298 -7.75 13.75 12.00
C GLU A 298 -6.98 14.13 13.27
N PHE A 299 -6.08 15.12 13.17
CA PHE A 299 -5.26 15.61 14.29
C PHE A 299 -5.13 17.14 14.24
N PRO A 300 -6.21 17.88 14.53
CA PRO A 300 -6.23 19.33 14.35
C PRO A 300 -5.18 20.05 15.22
N GLY A 301 -4.91 19.56 16.44
CA GLY A 301 -3.86 20.13 17.30
C GLY A 301 -2.46 20.02 16.70
N VAL A 302 -2.13 18.89 16.07
CA VAL A 302 -0.83 18.67 15.42
C VAL A 302 -0.68 19.55 14.19
N PHE A 303 -1.76 19.68 13.40
CA PHE A 303 -1.77 20.58 12.24
C PHE A 303 -1.58 22.05 12.64
N ASP A 304 -2.29 22.51 13.68
CA ASP A 304 -2.13 23.85 14.25
C ASP A 304 -0.69 24.14 14.70
N LEU A 305 -0.04 23.16 15.35
CA LEU A 305 1.35 23.27 15.77
C LEU A 305 2.30 23.43 14.57
N LEU A 306 2.08 22.68 13.49
CA LEU A 306 2.86 22.81 12.25
C LEU A 306 2.65 24.18 11.56
N GLU A 307 1.43 24.70 11.52
CA GLU A 307 1.13 26.05 11.01
C GLU A 307 1.86 27.13 11.81
N MET A 308 1.83 27.04 13.14
CA MET A 308 2.54 27.99 14.01
C MET A 308 4.06 27.90 13.82
N LEU A 309 4.60 26.68 13.69
CA LEU A 309 6.03 26.46 13.48
C LEU A 309 6.51 27.01 12.13
N GLU A 310 5.74 26.82 11.06
CA GLU A 310 6.07 27.45 9.76
C GLU A 310 6.02 28.97 9.83
N LYS A 311 5.00 29.54 10.48
CA LYS A 311 4.91 30.99 10.65
C LYS A 311 6.10 31.56 11.43
N ILE A 312 6.57 30.86 12.48
CA ILE A 312 7.79 31.25 13.20
C ILE A 312 8.98 31.28 12.24
N LYS A 313 9.17 30.23 11.44
CA LYS A 313 10.27 30.14 10.48
C LYS A 313 10.19 31.23 9.40
N GLU A 314 9.00 31.57 8.93
CA GLU A 314 8.81 32.68 7.98
C GLU A 314 9.19 34.03 8.58
N LEU A 315 8.80 34.29 9.83
CA LEU A 315 9.12 35.51 10.57
C LEU A 315 10.63 35.63 10.85
N GLU A 316 11.29 34.52 11.23
CA GLU A 316 12.74 34.47 11.44
C GLU A 316 13.52 34.71 10.14
N ASN A 317 13.06 34.14 9.02
CA ASN A 317 13.62 34.40 7.69
C ASN A 317 13.34 35.83 7.19
N GLU A 318 12.19 36.42 7.54
CA GLU A 318 11.91 37.84 7.29
C GLU A 318 12.92 38.72 8.03
N LEU A 319 13.17 38.44 9.31
CA LEU A 319 14.13 39.19 10.13
C LEU A 319 15.55 39.09 9.57
N LEU A 320 16.00 37.88 9.21
CA LEU A 320 17.33 37.64 8.65
C LEU A 320 17.53 38.39 7.32
N ARG A 321 16.54 38.35 6.41
CA ARG A 321 16.58 39.13 5.16
C ARG A 321 16.64 40.64 5.40
N MET A 322 15.99 41.13 6.44
CA MET A 322 16.09 42.54 6.80
C MET A 322 17.50 42.89 7.30
N GLU A 323 18.19 42.00 8.01
CA GLU A 323 19.55 42.21 8.50
C GLU A 323 20.59 42.22 7.37
N GLU A 324 20.38 41.40 6.34
CA GLU A 324 21.27 41.28 5.18
C GLU A 324 21.04 42.35 4.10
N SER A 325 19.87 43.01 4.07
CA SER A 325 19.53 44.00 3.04
C SER A 325 20.23 45.34 3.27
N GLU A 326 21.07 45.76 2.31
CA GLU A 326 21.70 47.09 2.27
C GLU A 326 20.75 48.19 1.76
N GLU A 327 19.71 47.83 1.01
CA GLU A 327 18.71 48.77 0.50
C GLU A 327 17.59 49.00 1.54
N VAL A 328 17.53 50.23 2.06
CA VAL A 328 16.48 50.66 3.00
C VAL A 328 15.51 51.57 2.26
N ILE A 329 14.40 51.00 1.76
CA ILE A 329 13.36 51.75 1.03
C ILE A 329 12.50 52.57 2.00
N ASP A 330 12.22 52.06 3.21
CA ASP A 330 11.54 52.77 4.30
C ASP A 330 12.09 52.35 5.69
N TRP A 331 13.05 53.13 6.19
CA TRP A 331 13.75 52.84 7.45
C TRP A 331 12.84 52.81 8.68
N ARG A 332 11.75 53.60 8.69
CA ARG A 332 10.87 53.67 9.87
C ARG A 332 10.00 52.42 9.97
N GLU A 333 9.40 52.00 8.87
CA GLU A 333 8.55 50.82 8.85
C GLU A 333 9.36 49.55 9.06
N GLN A 334 10.54 49.44 8.44
CA GLN A 334 11.44 48.30 8.64
C GLN A 334 11.90 48.17 10.12
N ASN A 335 12.25 49.29 10.78
CA ASN A 335 12.63 49.24 12.19
C ASN A 335 11.48 48.92 13.14
N LYS A 336 10.27 49.36 12.81
CA LYS A 336 9.07 48.98 13.55
C LYS A 336 8.83 47.48 13.42
N ARG A 337 8.84 46.96 12.19
CA ARG A 337 8.67 45.53 11.91
C ARG A 337 9.72 44.64 12.59
N ARG A 338 11.00 45.06 12.59
CA ARG A 338 12.09 44.40 13.33
C ARG A 338 11.85 44.27 14.83
N ARG A 339 11.10 45.20 15.45
CA ARG A 339 10.74 45.13 16.88
C ARG A 339 9.50 44.27 17.13
N GLU A 340 8.61 44.17 16.15
CA GLU A 340 7.37 43.41 16.24
C GLU A 340 7.59 41.91 16.04
N ILE A 341 8.44 41.52 15.08
CA ILE A 341 8.72 40.10 14.76
C ILE A 341 9.10 39.27 16.01
N PRO A 342 10.08 39.67 16.85
CA PRO A 342 10.43 38.89 18.04
C PRO A 342 9.27 38.74 19.04
N LEU A 343 8.39 39.75 19.15
CA LEU A 343 7.22 39.69 20.02
C LEU A 343 6.15 38.73 19.45
N GLU A 344 6.00 38.66 18.13
CA GLU A 344 5.11 37.70 17.48
C GLU A 344 5.63 36.27 17.62
N VAL A 345 6.93 36.04 17.39
CA VAL A 345 7.57 34.73 17.57
C VAL A 345 7.41 34.24 19.00
N GLU A 346 7.69 35.08 20.00
CA GLU A 346 7.53 34.73 21.42
C GLU A 346 6.08 34.36 21.77
N LYS A 347 5.10 35.10 21.24
CA LYS A 347 3.68 34.77 21.44
C LYS A 347 3.30 33.43 20.81
N LEU A 348 3.80 33.15 19.61
CA LEU A 348 3.56 31.87 18.93
C LEU A 348 4.20 30.72 19.70
N ARG A 349 5.44 30.86 20.17
CA ARG A 349 6.13 29.83 20.97
C ARG A 349 5.37 29.48 22.24
N ARG A 350 4.90 30.48 23.00
CA ARG A 350 4.05 30.24 24.19
C ARG A 350 2.75 29.53 23.86
N LEU A 351 2.08 29.94 22.78
CA LEU A 351 0.84 29.30 22.35
C LEU A 351 1.07 27.85 21.90
N MET A 352 2.22 27.55 21.28
CA MET A 352 2.62 26.19 20.95
C MET A 352 2.83 25.37 22.22
N GLU A 353 3.58 25.87 23.21
CA GLU A 353 3.79 25.18 24.50
C GLU A 353 2.47 24.91 25.24
N GLU A 354 1.51 25.84 25.18
CA GLU A 354 0.18 25.66 25.78
C GLU A 354 -0.68 24.62 25.06
N LYS A 355 -0.48 24.44 23.74
CA LYS A 355 -1.23 23.50 22.89
C LYS A 355 -0.56 22.14 22.71
N ASP A 356 0.71 22.02 23.08
CA ASP A 356 1.49 20.80 22.89
C ASP A 356 1.24 19.79 24.00
N ASP A 357 0.18 19.01 23.82
CA ASP A 357 -0.19 17.93 24.73
C ASP A 357 0.75 16.71 24.66
N PHE A 358 1.65 16.65 23.67
CA PHE A 358 2.46 15.47 23.36
C PHE A 358 3.94 15.64 23.71
N GLY A 359 4.40 16.86 23.99
CA GLY A 359 5.78 17.17 24.31
C GLY A 359 6.69 17.03 23.09
N PHE A 360 6.29 17.60 21.96
CA PHE A 360 7.09 17.59 20.75
C PHE A 360 8.36 18.46 20.90
N ILE A 361 9.40 18.06 20.19
CA ILE A 361 10.59 18.84 19.91
C ILE A 361 10.36 19.54 18.58
N TYR A 362 10.44 20.88 18.58
CA TYR A 362 10.27 21.67 17.36
C TYR A 362 11.60 21.77 16.61
N VAL A 363 11.64 21.26 15.38
CA VAL A 363 12.81 21.33 14.50
C VAL A 363 12.40 22.15 13.27
N SER A 364 13.14 23.21 12.96
CA SER A 364 12.78 24.17 11.90
C SER A 364 13.98 24.69 11.14
#